data_AF-A0A1F9JBC2-F1
#
_entry.id   AF-A0A1F9JBC2-F1
#
_cell.length_a   1.000
_cell.length_b   1.000
_cell.length_c   1.000
_cell.angle_alpha   90.00
_cell.angle_beta   90.00
_cell.angle_gamma   90.00
#
_symmetry.space_group_name_H-M   'P 1'
#
loop_
_entity.id
_entity.type
_entity.pdbx_description
1 polymer ?
#
loop_
_entity_poly.entity_id
_entity_poly.type
_entity_poly.pdbx_seq_one_letter_code
_entity_poly.pdbx_strand_id
1 'polypeptide(L)' 'MSAFVVVTQNPFFTKPDEKGNYTIANIPPGTYTLKTWHENLKPETKEVKVSEGGNVRADFELRR' A
#
# COMPACT_ATOMS: atom_id res chain seq x y z
N MET A 1 9.40 -17.31 -17.19
CA MET A 1 9.26 -15.84 -17.07
C MET A 1 7.86 -15.57 -16.57
N SER A 2 7.71 -14.93 -15.41
CA SER A 2 6.41 -14.65 -14.79
C SER A 2 6.14 -13.14 -14.83
N ALA A 3 4.90 -12.75 -15.05
CA ALA A 3 4.44 -11.37 -14.99
C ALA A 3 3.16 -11.29 -14.16
N PHE A 4 2.97 -10.18 -13.47
CA PHE A 4 1.84 -9.98 -12.56
C PHE A 4 1.13 -8.66 -12.89
N VAL A 5 -0.20 -8.70 -12.84
CA VAL A 5 -1.07 -7.52 -12.99
C VAL A 5 -1.87 -7.38 -11.72
N VAL A 6 -1.68 -6.27 -11.01
CA VAL A 6 -2.44 -5.94 -9.81
C VAL A 6 -3.49 -4.91 -10.18
N VAL A 7 -4.77 -5.27 -10.03
CA VAL A 7 -5.89 -4.38 -10.31
C VAL A 7 -6.42 -3.81 -8.99
N THR A 8 -6.44 -2.48 -8.88
CA THR A 8 -6.93 -1.75 -7.72
C THR A 8 -8.25 -1.05 -8.03
N GLN A 9 -9.08 -0.83 -7.01
CA GLN A 9 -10.35 -0.10 -7.16
C GLN A 9 -10.16 1.40 -7.38
N ASN A 10 -8.97 1.92 -7.04
CA ASN A 10 -8.60 3.34 -7.14
C ASN A 10 -7.18 3.46 -7.71
N PRO A 11 -6.77 4.64 -8.21
CA PRO A 11 -5.45 4.81 -8.82
C PRO A 11 -4.31 4.96 -7.80
N PHE A 12 -4.58 4.85 -6.50
CA PHE A 12 -3.59 5.09 -5.45
C PHE A 12 -2.81 3.82 -5.15
N PHE A 13 -1.68 3.66 -5.83
CA PHE A 13 -0.72 2.60 -5.54
C PHE A 13 0.70 3.13 -5.66
N THR A 14 1.64 2.40 -5.06
CA THR A 14 3.06 2.66 -5.19
C THR A 14 3.83 1.36 -5.07
N LYS A 15 5.05 1.33 -5.58
CA LYS A 15 5.98 0.23 -5.38
C LYS A 15 7.00 0.64 -4.31
N PRO A 16 7.21 -0.17 -3.26
CA PRO A 16 8.28 0.08 -2.31
C PRO A 16 9.65 0.10 -3.01
N ASP A 17 10.56 0.91 -2.50
CA ASP A 17 11.96 0.93 -2.92
C ASP A 17 12.71 -0.33 -2.44
N GLU A 18 13.99 -0.46 -2.79
CA GLU A 18 14.84 -1.59 -2.38
C GLU A 18 15.03 -1.70 -0.86
N LYS A 19 14.79 -0.61 -0.12
CA LYS A 19 14.88 -0.54 1.34
C LYS A 19 13.52 -0.77 2.02
N GLY A 20 12.46 -1.00 1.24
CA GLY A 20 11.09 -1.20 1.73
C GLY A 20 10.32 0.10 2.05
N ASN A 21 10.89 1.28 1.77
CA ASN A 21 10.17 2.54 1.95
C ASN A 21 9.20 2.78 0.81
N TYR A 22 8.08 3.40 1.11
CA TYR A 22 7.09 3.78 0.12
C TYR A 22 6.39 5.07 0.52
N THR A 23 5.85 5.77 -0.47
CA THR A 23 5.04 6.96 -0.26
C THR A 23 3.94 7.00 -1.31
N ILE A 24 2.71 7.22 -0.86
CA ILE A 24 1.54 7.45 -1.72
C ILE A 24 1.10 8.88 -1.45
N ALA A 25 1.31 9.77 -2.42
CA ALA A 25 0.96 11.17 -2.30
C ALA A 25 -0.44 11.44 -2.86
N ASN A 26 -0.99 12.62 -2.53
CA ASN A 26 -2.26 13.12 -3.07
C ASN A 26 -3.47 12.22 -2.79
N ILE A 27 -3.51 11.56 -1.63
CA ILE A 27 -4.69 10.81 -1.20
C ILE A 27 -5.70 11.80 -0.61
N PRO A 28 -6.93 11.87 -1.15
CA PRO A 28 -7.99 12.66 -0.56
C PRO A 28 -8.31 12.22 0.88
N PRO A 29 -8.90 13.08 1.72
CA PRO A 29 -9.34 12.68 3.05
C PRO A 29 -10.39 11.56 2.96
N GLY A 30 -10.23 10.52 3.77
CA GLY A 30 -11.11 9.35 3.74
C GLY A 30 -10.55 8.15 4.50
N THR A 31 -11.37 7.11 4.61
CA THR A 31 -10.94 5.82 5.14
C THR A 31 -10.56 4.90 3.98
N TYR A 32 -9.35 4.37 4.02
CA TYR A 32 -8.81 3.51 2.99
C TYR A 32 -8.31 2.20 3.58
N THR A 33 -8.43 1.14 2.79
CA THR A 33 -7.85 -0.16 3.12
C THR A 33 -6.58 -0.34 2.29
N LEU A 34 -5.43 -0.23 2.92
CA LEU A 34 -4.14 -0.52 2.30
C LEU A 34 -3.94 -2.03 2.25
N LYS A 35 -3.58 -2.54 1.08
CA LYS A 35 -3.28 -3.96 0.85
C LYS A 35 -1.91 -4.09 0.20
N THR A 36 -1.07 -4.93 0.77
CA THR A 36 0.23 -5.27 0.17
C THR A 36 0.09 -6.43 -0.81
N TRP A 37 0.98 -6.47 -1.80
CA TRP A 37 1.07 -7.58 -2.75
C TRP A 37 2.54 -7.96 -2.93
N HIS A 38 2.82 -9.26 -2.90
CA HIS A 38 4.13 -9.83 -3.16
C HIS A 38 3.94 -11.24 -3.73
N GLU A 39 4.84 -11.69 -4.60
CA GLU A 39 4.73 -13.00 -5.27
C GLU A 39 4.76 -14.17 -4.29
N ASN A 40 5.63 -14.11 -3.28
CA ASN A 40 5.92 -15.23 -2.37
C ASN A 40 5.49 -15.00 -0.91
N LEU A 41 5.03 -13.79 -0.56
CA LEU A 41 4.72 -13.43 0.82
C LEU A 41 3.23 -13.20 0.96
N LYS A 42 2.71 -13.47 2.15
CA LYS A 42 1.29 -13.27 2.43
C LYS A 42 0.96 -11.78 2.40
N PRO A 43 -0.14 -11.40 1.71
CA PRO A 43 -0.60 -10.04 1.72
C PRO A 43 -1.06 -9.66 3.14
N GLU A 44 -0.69 -8.48 3.57
CA GLU A 44 -1.17 -7.86 4.79
C GLU A 44 -2.13 -6.72 4.41
N THR A 45 -3.14 -6.50 5.25
CA THR A 45 -4.15 -5.48 5.01
C THR A 45 -4.32 -4.64 6.26
N LYS A 46 -4.32 -3.32 6.11
CA LYS A 46 -4.52 -2.37 7.21
C LYS A 46 -5.47 -1.27 6.79
N GLU A 47 -6.39 -0.95 7.69
CA GLU A 47 -7.25 0.21 7.55
C GLU A 47 -6.51 1.46 8.01
N VAL A 48 -6.56 2.51 7.20
CA VAL A 48 -5.96 3.80 7.48
C VAL A 48 -6.97 4.91 7.26
N LYS A 49 -6.97 5.89 8.17
CA LYS A 49 -7.80 7.09 8.05
C LYS A 49 -6.92 8.27 7.69
N VAL A 50 -7.08 8.77 6.47
CA VAL A 50 -6.37 9.95 5.97
C VAL A 50 -7.19 11.19 6.33
N SER A 51 -6.61 12.06 7.16
CA SER A 51 -7.17 13.39 7.47
C SER A 51 -6.66 14.43 6.49
N GLU A 52 -7.37 15.54 6.36
CA GLU A 52 -6.97 16.66 5.50
C GLU A 52 -5.58 17.19 5.88
N GLY A 53 -4.64 17.15 4.92
CA GLY A 53 -3.25 17.56 5.12
C GLY A 53 -2.41 16.67 6.06
N GLY A 54 -2.96 15.53 6.50
CA GLY A 54 -2.29 14.64 7.45
C GLY A 54 -1.42 13.58 6.78
N ASN A 55 -0.24 13.32 7.36
CA ASN A 55 0.55 12.14 7.02
C ASN A 55 0.09 10.95 7.87
N VAL A 56 -0.26 9.85 7.21
CA VAL A 56 -0.53 8.58 7.89
C VAL A 56 0.67 7.66 7.70
N ARG A 57 1.20 7.18 8.82
CA ARG A 57 2.23 6.15 8.82
C ARG A 57 1.57 4.79 9.04
N ALA A 58 1.84 3.86 8.12
CA ALA A 58 1.52 2.46 8.27
C ALA A 58 2.80 1.68 7.98
N ASP A 59 3.22 0.82 8.90
CA ASP A 59 4.34 -0.09 8.69
C ASP A 59 3.76 -1.49 8.45
N PHE A 60 4.32 -2.27 7.54
CA PHE A 60 3.86 -3.61 7.17
C PHE A 60 4.97 -4.63 7.38
N GLU A 61 4.63 -5.79 7.94
CA GLU A 61 5.55 -6.91 8.14
C GLU A 61 5.03 -8.14 7.40
N LEU A 62 5.53 -8.33 6.18
CA LEU A 62 5.11 -9.45 5.35
C LEU A 62 5.76 -10.74 5.81
N ARG A 63 4.93 -11.76 6.07
CA ARG A 63 5.37 -13.10 6.46
C ARG A 63 5.23 -14.07 5.29
N ARG A 64 6.04 -15.12 5.31
CA ARG A 64 5.99 -16.20 4.32
C ARG A 64 4.80 -17.15 4.55
#